data_AF-A0A1Y2FCK5-F1
#
_entry.id   AF-A0A1Y2FCK5-F1
#
_cell.length_a   1.000
_cell.length_b   1.000
_cell.length_c   1.000
_cell.angle_alpha   90.00
_cell.angle_beta   90.00
_cell.angle_gamma   90.00
#
_symmetry.space_group_name_H-M   'P 1'
#
loop_
_entity.id
_entity.type
_entity.pdbx_description
1 polymer ?
#
loop_
_entity_poly.entity_id
_entity_poly.type
_entity_poly.pdbx_seq_one_letter_code
_entity_poly.pdbx_strand_id
1 'polypeptide(L)'
;MNTYLFAVLVLLIHTVFADEYPYKSTFYGCPDECSTQESPKCSHGLPSNNFFVALHPRYFKSKPYKYCDNYYVGMTIDAKASGEYKLVRAKVVDQCGTCAETQVDLSQTAFEHLAKKSTGVINMIYVIL
;
A
#
# COMPACT_ATOMS: atom_id res chain seq x y z
N MET A 1 48.85 -2.06 21.12
CA MET A 1 48.20 -1.92 19.81
C MET A 1 47.39 -3.18 19.54
N ASN A 2 46.23 -3.37 20.18
CA ASN A 2 45.35 -4.54 19.95
C ASN A 2 43.92 -4.30 20.49
N THR A 3 43.75 -3.49 21.53
CA THR A 3 42.43 -3.21 22.13
C THR A 3 41.53 -2.34 21.24
N TYR A 4 42.12 -1.33 20.58
CA TYR A 4 41.37 -0.45 19.68
C TYR A 4 40.91 -1.16 18.40
N LEU A 5 41.68 -2.13 17.90
CA LEU A 5 41.32 -2.92 16.72
C LEU A 5 40.11 -3.83 17.02
N PHE A 6 40.08 -4.41 18.22
CA PHE A 6 38.97 -5.24 18.67
C PHE A 6 37.68 -4.43 18.86
N ALA A 7 37.77 -3.22 19.40
CA ALA A 7 36.63 -2.33 19.57
C ALA A 7 35.99 -1.89 18.24
N VAL A 8 36.80 -1.60 17.22
CA VAL A 8 36.31 -1.27 15.87
C VAL A 8 35.62 -2.47 15.21
N LEU A 9 36.17 -3.68 15.40
CA LEU A 9 35.57 -4.91 14.87
C LEU A 9 34.18 -5.16 15.48
N VAL A 10 34.00 -4.95 16.78
CA VAL A 10 32.69 -5.12 17.44
C VAL A 10 31.67 -4.10 16.96
N LEU A 11 32.06 -2.83 16.74
CA LEU A 11 31.16 -1.80 16.21
C LEU A 11 30.67 -2.08 14.79
N LEU A 12 31.50 -2.70 13.94
CA LEU A 12 31.14 -3.03 12.56
C LEU A 12 30.14 -4.19 12.45
N ILE A 13 30.05 -5.08 13.45
CA ILE A 13 29.13 -6.23 13.44
C ILE A 13 27.70 -5.82 13.85
N HIS A 14 27.51 -4.61 14.41
CA HIS A 14 26.21 -4.11 14.88
C HIS A 14 25.48 -3.21 13.86
N THR A 15 25.94 -3.16 12.61
CA THR A 15 25.20 -2.45 11.56
C THR A 15 23.91 -3.20 11.25
N VAL A 16 22.78 -2.69 11.76
CA VAL A 16 21.45 -3.14 11.34
C VAL A 16 21.19 -2.56 9.96
N PHE A 17 21.04 -3.42 8.95
CA PHE A 17 20.44 -3.01 7.69
C PHE A 17 18.97 -2.71 7.98
N ALA A 18 18.60 -1.43 7.98
CA ALA A 18 17.20 -1.06 7.95
C ALA A 18 16.69 -1.35 6.55
N ASP A 19 15.81 -2.34 6.42
CA ASP A 19 15.04 -2.50 5.19
C ASP A 19 14.15 -1.27 5.03
N GLU A 20 14.50 -0.41 4.08
CA GLU A 20 13.62 0.66 3.65
C GLU A 20 12.45 -0.01 2.92
N TYR A 21 11.30 -0.12 3.58
CA TYR A 21 10.06 -0.51 2.93
C TYR A 21 9.40 0.75 2.39
N PRO A 22 9.51 1.06 1.09
CA PRO A 22 8.77 2.18 0.54
C PRO A 22 7.31 1.75 0.48
N TYR A 23 6.54 2.17 1.47
CA TYR A 23 5.09 2.09 1.43
C TYR A 23 4.64 2.91 0.22
N LYS A 24 4.13 2.22 -0.79
CA LYS A 24 3.79 2.78 -2.11
C LYS A 24 2.35 2.46 -2.45
N SER A 25 1.75 3.32 -3.27
CA SER A 25 0.50 3.01 -3.95
C SER A 25 0.64 3.15 -5.45
N THR A 26 0.03 2.20 -6.14
CA THR A 26 -0.40 2.27 -7.53
C THR A 26 -1.92 2.49 -7.58
N PHE A 27 -2.53 2.31 -8.75
CA PHE A 27 -3.97 2.27 -8.89
C PHE A 27 -4.44 1.21 -9.90
N TYR A 28 -5.70 0.78 -9.74
CA TYR A 28 -6.41 -0.13 -10.65
C TYR A 28 -7.91 0.18 -10.72
N GLY A 29 -8.63 -0.53 -11.61
CA GLY A 29 -10.08 -0.47 -11.69
C GLY A 29 -10.63 0.68 -12.55
N CYS A 30 -11.93 0.94 -12.40
CA CYS A 30 -12.62 2.00 -13.14
C CYS A 30 -12.06 3.40 -12.81
N PRO A 31 -12.13 4.37 -13.76
CA PRO A 31 -12.85 4.29 -15.03
C PRO A 31 -12.15 3.55 -16.18
N ASP A 32 -10.84 3.33 -16.11
CA ASP A 32 -10.09 2.85 -17.28
C ASP A 32 -9.98 1.33 -17.38
N GLU A 33 -9.89 0.63 -16.25
CA GLU A 33 -9.64 -0.82 -16.19
C GLU A 33 -10.76 -1.55 -15.45
N CYS A 34 -12.03 -1.24 -15.75
CA CYS A 34 -13.20 -1.78 -15.05
C CYS A 34 -13.27 -3.32 -14.97
N SER A 35 -12.67 -4.05 -15.91
CA SER A 35 -12.63 -5.52 -15.86
C SER A 35 -11.76 -6.06 -14.72
N THR A 36 -10.78 -5.29 -14.24
CA THR A 36 -9.85 -5.71 -13.18
C THR A 36 -10.50 -5.76 -11.79
N GLN A 37 -11.69 -5.18 -11.64
CA GLN A 37 -12.43 -5.11 -10.37
C GLN A 37 -13.70 -5.99 -10.34
N GLU A 38 -13.96 -6.82 -11.36
CA GLU A 38 -15.20 -7.60 -11.50
C GLU A 38 -15.31 -8.78 -10.53
N SER A 39 -14.19 -9.29 -10.01
CA SER A 39 -14.17 -10.46 -9.12
C SER A 39 -13.19 -10.26 -7.96
N PRO A 40 -13.46 -9.29 -7.08
CA PRO A 40 -12.56 -8.98 -5.99
C PRO A 40 -12.49 -10.14 -4.98
N LYS A 41 -11.36 -10.29 -4.29
CA LYS A 41 -11.10 -11.36 -3.33
C LYS A 41 -12.11 -11.40 -2.18
N CYS A 42 -12.63 -10.25 -1.76
CA CYS A 42 -13.66 -10.12 -0.74
C CYS A 42 -15.07 -10.25 -1.33
N SER A 43 -15.98 -10.90 -0.59
CA SER A 43 -17.27 -11.36 -1.13
C SER A 43 -18.38 -10.30 -1.19
N HIS A 44 -18.22 -9.13 -0.56
CA HIS A 44 -19.28 -8.13 -0.42
C HIS A 44 -19.27 -7.03 -1.50
N GLY A 45 -18.55 -7.25 -2.61
CA GLY A 45 -18.52 -6.34 -3.76
C GLY A 45 -17.85 -4.99 -3.49
N LEU A 46 -17.93 -4.10 -4.49
CA LEU A 46 -17.29 -2.79 -4.47
C LEU A 46 -18.19 -1.74 -3.79
N PRO A 47 -17.60 -0.75 -3.07
CA PRO A 47 -18.37 0.35 -2.51
C PRO A 47 -18.88 1.29 -3.61
N SER A 48 -20.07 1.88 -3.42
CA SER A 48 -20.73 2.74 -4.42
C SER A 48 -19.98 4.03 -4.76
N ASN A 49 -19.12 4.51 -3.85
CA ASN A 49 -18.28 5.67 -4.08
C ASN A 49 -16.99 5.33 -4.85
N ASN A 50 -16.76 4.05 -5.19
CA ASN A 50 -15.53 3.54 -5.80
C ASN A 50 -14.26 3.79 -4.98
N PHE A 51 -14.34 3.93 -3.65
CA PHE A 51 -13.15 4.08 -2.79
C PHE A 51 -12.79 2.74 -2.17
N PHE A 52 -11.94 1.99 -2.85
CA PHE A 52 -11.50 0.68 -2.42
C PHE A 52 -10.00 0.48 -2.63
N VAL A 53 -9.47 -0.60 -2.04
CA VAL A 53 -8.05 -0.94 -2.08
C VAL A 53 -7.86 -2.45 -2.18
N ALA A 54 -6.83 -2.84 -2.92
CA ALA A 54 -6.28 -4.17 -2.96
C ALA A 54 -4.98 -4.25 -2.13
N LEU A 55 -4.84 -5.28 -1.30
CA LEU A 55 -3.68 -5.47 -0.43
C LEU A 55 -2.83 -6.66 -0.86
N HIS A 56 -1.57 -6.69 -0.42
CA HIS A 56 -0.65 -7.81 -0.64
C HIS A 56 -1.25 -9.17 -0.22
N PRO A 57 -0.91 -10.30 -0.89
CA PRO A 57 -1.47 -11.63 -0.59
C PRO A 57 -1.27 -12.08 0.87
N ARG A 58 -0.26 -11.56 1.56
CA ARG A 58 -0.02 -11.86 2.99
C ARG A 58 -1.22 -11.55 3.89
N TYR A 59 -2.08 -10.60 3.50
CA TYR A 59 -3.27 -10.21 4.26
C TYR A 59 -4.45 -11.16 4.05
N PHE A 60 -4.35 -12.12 3.11
CA PHE A 60 -5.42 -13.03 2.70
C PHE A 60 -5.09 -14.53 2.92
N LYS A 61 -4.16 -14.85 3.83
CA LYS A 61 -3.63 -16.22 4.02
C LYS A 61 -4.68 -17.27 4.44
N SER A 62 -5.72 -16.89 5.19
CA SER A 62 -6.73 -17.84 5.70
C SER A 62 -8.11 -17.21 5.75
N LYS A 63 -9.15 -18.03 5.49
CA LYS A 63 -10.55 -17.62 5.64
C LYS A 63 -11.01 -17.73 7.12
N PRO A 64 -11.90 -16.84 7.59
CA PRO A 64 -12.35 -15.62 6.92
C PRO A 64 -11.18 -14.65 6.75
N TYR A 65 -11.11 -13.98 5.59
CA TYR A 65 -10.02 -13.04 5.32
C TYR A 65 -10.15 -11.85 6.26
N LYS A 66 -9.28 -11.79 7.27
CA LYS A 66 -9.37 -10.86 8.42
C LYS A 66 -9.61 -9.40 8.02
N TYR A 67 -9.02 -8.98 6.91
CA TYR A 67 -9.03 -7.58 6.49
C TYR A 67 -10.08 -7.27 5.42
N CYS A 68 -10.84 -8.26 4.94
CA CYS A 68 -11.94 -7.96 4.03
C CYS A 68 -12.97 -7.06 4.71
N ASP A 69 -13.47 -6.09 3.96
CA ASP A 69 -14.49 -5.12 4.39
C ASP A 69 -14.06 -4.12 5.47
N ASN A 70 -12.86 -4.29 6.02
CA ASN A 70 -12.23 -3.30 6.87
C ASN A 70 -11.87 -2.04 6.07
N TYR A 71 -11.62 -0.96 6.80
CA TYR A 71 -11.20 0.30 6.20
C TYR A 71 -9.69 0.47 6.27
N TYR A 72 -9.13 0.79 5.13
CA TYR A 72 -7.80 1.32 4.99
C TYR A 72 -7.84 2.85 5.09
N VAL A 73 -6.87 3.44 5.80
CA VAL A 73 -6.63 4.88 5.81
C VAL A 73 -5.18 5.13 5.44
N GLY A 74 -4.96 5.84 4.34
CA GLY A 74 -3.64 6.13 3.80
C GLY A 74 -3.36 7.62 3.71
N MET A 75 -2.13 8.03 4.03
CA MET A 75 -1.64 9.40 3.91
C MET A 75 -0.48 9.43 2.91
N THR A 76 -0.56 10.26 1.87
CA THR A 76 0.60 10.43 0.98
C THR A 76 1.71 11.22 1.67
N ILE A 77 2.94 10.73 1.52
CA ILE A 77 4.17 11.42 1.96
C ILE A 77 5.05 11.82 0.76
N ASP A 78 4.51 11.69 -0.45
CA ASP A 78 5.23 11.97 -1.68
C ASP A 78 5.08 13.45 -2.09
N ALA A 79 6.20 14.12 -2.34
CA ALA A 79 6.20 15.49 -2.85
C ALA A 79 5.57 15.60 -4.25
N LYS A 80 5.54 14.49 -5.01
CA LYS A 80 4.92 14.42 -6.33
C LYS A 80 3.40 14.30 -6.27
N ALA A 81 2.82 14.02 -5.11
CA ALA A 81 1.39 13.86 -4.93
C ALA A 81 0.68 15.23 -4.98
N SER A 82 0.11 15.54 -6.14
CA SER A 82 -0.56 16.81 -6.44
C SER A 82 -2.10 16.74 -6.40
N GLY A 83 -2.67 15.73 -5.74
CA GLY A 83 -4.12 15.62 -5.55
C GLY A 83 -4.64 16.66 -4.56
N GLU A 84 -5.96 16.82 -4.52
CA GLU A 84 -6.65 17.76 -3.63
C GLU A 84 -6.47 17.37 -2.15
N TYR A 85 -6.35 16.07 -1.87
CA TYR A 85 -6.28 15.52 -0.53
C TYR A 85 -4.91 14.89 -0.25
N LYS A 86 -4.54 14.88 1.03
CA LYS A 86 -3.35 14.15 1.52
C LYS A 86 -3.70 12.83 2.18
N LEU A 87 -4.98 12.59 2.44
CA LEU A 87 -5.52 11.42 3.12
C LEU A 87 -6.61 10.78 2.25
N VAL A 88 -6.67 9.45 2.26
CA VAL A 88 -7.75 8.68 1.64
C VAL A 88 -8.21 7.59 2.58
N ARG A 89 -9.53 7.36 2.62
CA ARG A 89 -10.15 6.22 3.29
C ARG A 89 -10.78 5.32 2.23
N ALA A 90 -10.36 4.06 2.19
CA ALA A 90 -10.80 3.10 1.19
C ALA A 90 -11.23 1.79 1.85
N LYS A 91 -12.20 1.09 1.27
CA LYS A 91 -12.62 -0.24 1.73
C LYS A 91 -11.66 -1.29 1.19
N VAL A 92 -11.18 -2.21 2.03
CA VAL A 92 -10.40 -3.37 1.55
C VAL A 92 -11.35 -4.34 0.86
N VAL A 93 -11.19 -4.52 -0.44
CA VAL A 93 -12.05 -5.39 -1.24
C VAL A 93 -11.29 -6.49 -1.95
N ASP A 94 -9.99 -6.33 -2.19
CA ASP A 94 -9.28 -7.24 -3.08
C ASP A 94 -7.84 -7.54 -2.66
N GLN A 95 -7.24 -8.51 -3.34
CA GLN A 95 -5.86 -8.89 -3.22
C GLN A 95 -5.09 -8.45 -4.46
N CYS A 96 -4.02 -7.68 -4.26
CA CYS A 96 -3.07 -7.35 -5.32
C CYS A 96 -2.01 -8.45 -5.42
N GLY A 97 -2.11 -9.32 -6.44
CA GLY A 97 -1.23 -10.50 -6.59
C GLY A 97 0.23 -10.17 -6.92
N THR A 98 0.50 -8.99 -7.48
CA THR A 98 1.81 -8.55 -7.96
C THR A 98 2.45 -7.46 -7.10
N CYS A 99 1.72 -6.93 -6.11
CA CYS A 99 2.22 -5.89 -5.22
C CYS A 99 3.41 -6.40 -4.40
N ALA A 100 4.35 -5.51 -4.10
CA ALA A 100 5.33 -5.74 -3.06
C ALA A 100 4.65 -5.77 -1.67
N GLU A 101 5.37 -6.25 -0.64
CA GLU A 101 4.78 -6.53 0.67
C GLU A 101 4.08 -5.34 1.35
N THR A 102 4.62 -4.13 1.13
CA THR A 102 4.11 -2.86 1.66
C THR A 102 3.42 -1.99 0.60
N GLN A 103 3.34 -2.47 -0.64
CA GLN A 103 2.60 -1.79 -1.70
C GLN A 103 1.11 -2.10 -1.58
N VAL A 104 0.29 -1.11 -1.89
CA VAL A 104 -1.16 -1.25 -2.04
C VAL A 104 -1.59 -0.79 -3.42
N ASP A 105 -2.75 -1.24 -3.86
CA ASP A 105 -3.35 -0.81 -5.11
C ASP A 105 -4.69 -0.13 -4.82
N LEU A 106 -4.73 1.19 -4.88
CA LEU A 106 -5.97 1.93 -4.66
C LEU A 106 -6.85 1.82 -5.91
N SER A 107 -8.16 1.98 -5.76
CA SER A 107 -8.99 2.27 -6.92
C SER A 107 -8.48 3.54 -7.60
N GLN A 108 -8.59 3.64 -8.93
CA GLN A 108 -8.17 4.85 -9.64
C GLN A 108 -8.86 6.11 -9.09
N THR A 109 -10.15 6.02 -8.77
CA THR A 109 -10.88 7.12 -8.11
C THR A 109 -10.24 7.52 -6.77
N ALA A 110 -9.86 6.57 -5.91
CA ALA A 110 -9.22 6.87 -4.63
C ALA A 110 -7.79 7.41 -4.81
N PHE A 111 -7.04 6.91 -5.80
CA PHE A 111 -5.70 7.39 -6.12
C PHE A 111 -5.72 8.83 -6.65
N GLU A 112 -6.68 9.16 -7.51
CA GLU A 112 -6.82 10.50 -8.11
C GLU A 112 -7.15 11.59 -7.08
N HIS A 113 -7.68 11.22 -5.91
CA HIS A 113 -7.81 12.12 -4.77
C HIS A 113 -6.45 12.51 -4.15
N LEU A 114 -5.42 11.66 -4.27
CA LEU A 114 -4.09 11.87 -3.71
C LEU A 114 -3.09 12.40 -4.74
N ALA A 115 -3.15 11.93 -5.98
CA ALA A 115 -2.21 12.29 -7.04
C ALA A 115 -2.84 12.10 -8.42
N LYS A 116 -2.33 12.81 -9.44
CA LYS A 116 -2.82 12.62 -10.82
C LYS A 116 -2.55 11.18 -11.26
N LYS A 117 -3.43 10.61 -12.08
CA LYS A 117 -3.21 9.30 -12.72
C LYS A 117 -1.82 9.18 -13.37
N SER A 118 -1.37 10.25 -14.03
CA SER A 118 -0.05 10.29 -14.70
C SER A 118 1.14 10.21 -13.74
N THR A 119 0.95 10.41 -12.43
CA THR A 119 1.98 10.18 -11.42
C THR A 119 2.33 8.69 -11.31
N GLY A 120 1.38 7.80 -11.55
CA GLY A 120 1.58 6.34 -11.58
C GLY A 120 1.75 5.72 -10.21
N VAL A 121 2.78 6.15 -9.48
CA VAL A 121 3.18 5.62 -8.17
C VAL A 121 3.45 6.75 -7.22
N ILE A 122 2.94 6.66 -5.99
CA ILE A 122 3.26 7.59 -4.90
C ILE A 122 3.74 6.85 -3.66
N ASN A 123 4.62 7.49 -2.90
CA ASN A 123 4.91 7.09 -1.52
C ASN A 123 3.77 7.51 -0.58
N MET A 124 3.42 6.63 0.35
CA MET A 124 2.38 6.87 1.34
C MET A 124 2.61 6.08 2.62
N ILE A 125 1.91 6.36 3.69
CA ILE A 125 1.85 5.55 4.91
C ILE A 125 0.41 5.17 5.19
N TYR A 126 0.16 4.05 5.87
CA TYR A 126 -1.22 3.63 6.09
C TYR A 126 -1.44 2.76 7.33
N VAL A 127 -2.71 2.68 7.70
CA VAL A 127 -3.24 1.75 8.70
C VAL A 127 -4.47 1.04 8.14
N ILE A 128 -4.70 -0.19 8.60
CA ILE A 128 -5.93 -0.93 8.35
C ILE A 128 -6.66 -1.02 9.69
N LEU A 129 -7.90 -0.51 9.73
CA LEU A 129 -8.75 -0.40 10.91
C LEU A 129 -9.54 -1.69 11.16
#